data_AF-A0A7V3P1L9-F1
#
_entry.id   AF-A0A7V3P1L9-F1
#
_cell.length_a   1.000
_cell.length_b   1.000
_cell.length_c   1.000
_cell.angle_alpha   90.00
_cell.angle_beta   90.00
_cell.angle_gamma   90.00
#
_symmetry.space_group_name_H-M   'P 1'
#
loop_
_entity.id
_entity.type
_entity.pdbx_description
1 polymer ?
#
loop_
_entity_poly.entity_id
_entity_poly.type
_entity_poly.pdbx_seq_one_letter_code
_entity_poly.pdbx_strand_id
1 'polypeptide(L)'
;MTQWIILLIIFLFGSCLGSFLNVCIYRLPLNLSIVFPNSFCPACQSPIRPYDNIPLFSFFFLKGKCRNCGVKISWRYPLVEA
;
A
#
# COMPACT_ATOMS: atom_id res chain seq x y z
N MET A 1 -7.41 -33.23 10.25
CA MET A 1 -6.79 -32.08 10.94
C MET A 1 -5.65 -31.48 10.12
N THR A 2 -4.68 -32.28 9.67
CA THR A 2 -3.53 -31.85 8.85
C THR A 2 -3.92 -31.17 7.53
N GLN A 3 -4.97 -31.63 6.85
CA GLN A 3 -5.42 -31.04 5.57
C GLN A 3 -5.86 -29.57 5.69
N TRP A 4 -6.55 -29.20 6.78
CA TRP A 4 -6.99 -27.82 7.01
C TRP A 4 -5.82 -26.88 7.25
N ILE A 5 -4.77 -27.33 7.94
CA ILE A 5 -3.55 -26.56 8.17
C ILE A 5 -2.84 -26.28 6.84
N ILE A 6 -2.73 -27.29 5.98
CA ILE A 6 -2.12 -27.16 4.66
C ILE A 6 -2.92 -26.16 3.80
N LEU A 7 -4.25 -26.27 3.76
CA LEU A 7 -5.10 -25.34 3.01
C LEU A 7 -4.98 -23.91 3.52
N LEU A 8 -4.90 -23.73 4.85
CA LEU A 8 -4.75 -22.41 5.46
C LEU A 8 -3.40 -21.78 5.10
N ILE A 9 -2.31 -22.56 5.09
CA ILE A 9 -0.98 -22.09 4.66
C ILE A 9 -1.00 -21.70 3.18
N ILE A 10 -1.58 -22.54 2.31
CA ILE A 10 -1.70 -22.25 0.88
C ILE A 10 -2.52 -20.98 0.65
N PHE A 11 -3.62 -20.81 1.38
CA PHE A 11 -4.47 -19.63 1.28
C PHE A 11 -3.72 -18.35 1.70
N LEU A 12 -3.05 -18.37 2.86
CA LEU A 12 -2.27 -17.24 3.33
C LEU A 12 -1.15 -16.88 2.35
N PHE A 13 -0.38 -17.87 1.91
CA PHE A 13 0.70 -17.67 0.95
C PHE A 13 0.18 -17.16 -0.40
N GLY A 14 -0.90 -17.75 -0.91
CA GLY A 14 -1.57 -17.31 -2.14
C GLY A 14 -2.11 -15.89 -2.05
N SER A 15 -2.64 -15.49 -0.88
CA SER A 15 -3.12 -14.12 -0.65
C SER A 15 -1.97 -13.10 -0.65
N CYS A 16 -0.84 -13.44 -0.02
CA CYS A 16 0.36 -12.60 -0.04
C CYS A 16 0.91 -12.46 -1.46
N LEU A 17 1.03 -13.58 -2.17
CA LEU A 17 1.55 -13.61 -3.53
C LEU A 17 0.64 -12.85 -4.51
N GLY A 18 -0.68 -13.05 -4.41
CA GLY A 18 -1.66 -12.35 -5.25
C GLY A 18 -1.64 -10.82 -5.03
N SER A 19 -1.54 -10.39 -3.77
CA SER A 19 -1.40 -8.97 -3.42
C SER A 19 -0.14 -8.35 -4.03
N PHE A 20 1.00 -9.04 -3.91
CA PHE A 20 2.26 -8.57 -4.49
C PHE A 20 2.23 -8.52 -6.03
N LEU A 21 1.69 -9.56 -6.66
CA LEU A 21 1.56 -9.59 -8.13
C LEU A 21 0.67 -8.46 -8.65
N ASN A 22 -0.36 -8.07 -7.91
CA ASN A 22 -1.20 -6.92 -8.27
C ASN A 22 -0.40 -5.61 -8.36
N VAL A 23 0.51 -5.38 -7.40
CA VAL A 23 1.44 -4.24 -7.43
C VAL A 23 2.37 -4.33 -8.64
N CYS A 24 2.93 -5.51 -8.91
CA CYS A 24 3.82 -5.72 -10.05
C CYS A 24 3.14 -5.47 -11.39
N ILE A 25 1.92 -5.97 -11.59
CA ILE A 25 1.14 -5.79 -12.82
C ILE A 25 0.92 -4.32 -13.13
N TYR A 26 0.68 -3.51 -12.11
CA TYR A 26 0.50 -2.08 -12.28
C TYR A 26 1.83 -1.34 -12.56
N ARG A 27 2.88 -1.62 -11.78
CA ARG A 27 4.13 -0.84 -11.81
C ARG A 27 5.11 -1.23 -12.93
N LEU A 28 5.21 -2.53 -13.26
CA LEU A 28 6.14 -3.04 -14.29
C LEU A 28 5.95 -2.42 -15.68
N PRO A 29 4.74 -2.35 -16.27
CA PRO A 29 4.56 -1.77 -17.61
C PRO A 29 4.86 -0.27 -17.65
N LEU A 30 4.79 0.40 -16.49
CA LEU A 30 5.06 1.83 -16.35
C LEU A 30 6.53 2.12 -16.00
N ASN A 31 7.40 1.10 -15.92
CA ASN A 31 8.79 1.21 -15.43
C ASN A 31 8.90 1.93 -14.07
N LEU A 32 7.85 1.85 -13.25
CA LEU A 32 7.85 2.42 -11.92
C LEU A 32 8.62 1.50 -10.98
N SER A 33 9.41 2.07 -10.08
CA SER A 33 10.09 1.26 -9.08
C SER A 33 9.05 0.65 -8.14
N ILE A 34 9.25 -0.62 -7.79
CA ILE A 34 8.39 -1.34 -6.82
C ILE A 34 8.69 -0.86 -5.39
N VAL A 35 9.90 -0.33 -5.17
CA VAL A 35 10.47 0.03 -3.85
C VAL A 35 10.58 1.55 -3.66
N PHE A 36 10.58 2.34 -4.73
CA PHE A 36 10.75 3.79 -4.73
C PHE A 36 9.83 4.40 -5.81
N PRO A 37 9.49 5.70 -5.80
CA PRO A 37 9.73 6.67 -4.74
C PRO A 37 8.90 6.36 -3.48
N ASN A 38 9.31 6.93 -2.35
CA ASN A 38 8.44 7.04 -1.18
C ASN A 38 7.16 7.76 -1.61
N SER A 39 5.99 7.29 -1.17
CA SER A 39 4.74 8.03 -1.39
C SER A 39 4.94 9.48 -0.97
N PHE A 40 4.44 10.44 -1.74
CA PHE A 40 4.56 11.87 -1.41
C PHE A 40 3.18 12.50 -1.43
N CYS A 41 3.01 13.59 -0.69
CA CYS A 41 1.74 14.31 -0.71
C CYS A 41 1.57 15.03 -2.05
N PRO A 42 0.45 14.85 -2.78
CA PRO A 42 0.24 15.53 -4.06
C PRO A 42 0.08 17.05 -3.92
N ALA A 43 -0.27 17.57 -2.74
CA ALA A 43 -0.47 19.00 -2.51
C ALA A 43 0.80 19.74 -2.08
N CYS A 44 1.57 19.16 -1.14
CA CYS A 44 2.73 19.83 -0.54
C CYS A 44 4.06 19.15 -0.85
N GLN A 45 4.04 18.05 -1.61
CA GLN A 45 5.21 17.27 -2.03
C GLN A 45 6.10 16.77 -0.87
N SER A 46 5.59 16.83 0.36
CA SER A 46 6.31 16.29 1.50
C SER A 46 6.36 14.76 1.38
N PRO A 47 7.53 14.13 1.59
CA PRO A 47 7.62 12.68 1.60
C PRO A 47 6.74 12.13 2.71
N ILE A 48 5.87 11.18 2.36
CA ILE A 48 5.07 10.41 3.31
C ILE A 48 6.02 9.41 3.94
N ARG A 49 6.06 9.43 5.28
CA ARG A 49 6.91 8.52 6.04
C ARG A 49 6.43 7.08 5.85
N PRO A 50 7.31 6.07 5.84
CA PRO A 50 6.91 4.67 5.62
C PRO A 50 5.83 4.14 6.58
N TYR A 51 5.81 4.64 7.82
CA TYR A 51 4.78 4.32 8.81
C TYR A 51 3.44 5.04 8.56
N ASP A 52 3.44 6.16 7.86
CA ASP A 52 2.22 6.83 7.40
C ASP A 52 1.63 6.13 6.15
N ASN A 53 2.36 5.19 5.54
CA ASN A 53 1.88 4.32 4.45
C ASN A 53 1.24 3.01 4.94
N ILE A 54 1.24 2.72 6.25
CA ILE A 54 0.59 1.52 6.80
C ILE A 54 -0.93 1.73 6.80
N PRO A 55 -1.70 1.17 5.84
CA PRO A 55 -3.03 1.66 5.48
C PRO A 55 -4.04 1.62 6.62
N LEU A 56 -3.85 0.73 7.59
CA LEU A 56 -4.78 0.55 8.72
C LEU A 56 -4.45 1.47 9.90
N PHE A 57 -3.16 1.64 10.23
CA PHE A 57 -2.76 2.44 11.39
C PHE A 57 -2.72 3.92 11.05
N SER A 58 -2.09 4.30 9.93
CA SER A 58 -1.96 5.70 9.57
C SER A 58 -3.29 6.32 9.17
N PHE A 59 -4.20 5.57 8.53
CA PHE A 59 -5.51 6.09 8.15
C PHE A 59 -6.38 6.41 9.38
N PHE A 60 -6.33 5.58 10.42
CA PHE A 60 -7.10 5.82 11.64
C PHE A 60 -6.58 7.06 12.40
N PHE A 61 -5.26 7.20 12.49
CA PHE A 61 -4.63 8.33 13.19
C PHE A 61 -4.65 9.64 12.41
N LEU A 62 -4.48 9.58 11.08
CA LEU A 62 -4.42 10.76 10.21
C LEU A 62 -5.76 11.08 9.54
N LYS A 63 -6.79 10.23 9.70
CA LYS A 63 -8.11 10.35 9.03
C LYS A 63 -7.99 10.53 7.51
N GLY A 64 -7.00 9.87 6.90
CA GLY A 64 -6.69 10.03 5.48
C GLY A 64 -6.20 11.45 5.11
N LYS A 65 -5.52 12.15 6.01
CA LYS A 65 -4.94 13.48 5.75
C LYS A 65 -3.41 13.45 5.77
N CYS A 66 -2.79 14.31 4.96
CA CYS A 66 -1.36 14.57 5.04
C CYS A 66 -1.01 15.17 6.41
N ARG A 67 0.02 14.65 7.08
CA ARG A 67 0.50 15.16 8.36
C ARG A 67 1.05 16.59 8.28
N ASN A 68 1.65 16.97 7.15
CA ASN A 68 2.30 18.27 6.98
C ASN A 68 1.32 19.38 6.55
N CYS A 69 0.46 19.13 5.57
CA CYS A 69 -0.45 20.16 5.04
C CYS A 69 -1.92 19.95 5.39
N GLY A 70 -2.29 18.83 6.03
CA GLY A 70 -3.67 18.53 6.43
C GLY A 70 -4.63 18.22 5.26
N VAL A 71 -4.15 18.22 4.01
CA VAL A 71 -4.99 17.89 2.84
C VAL A 71 -5.47 16.44 2.94
N LYS A 72 -6.72 16.18 2.55
CA LYS A 72 -7.22 14.80 2.44
C LYS A 72 -6.54 14.11 1.25
N ILE A 73 -5.86 13.00 1.53
CA ILE A 73 -5.31 12.11 0.51
C ILE A 73 -6.44 11.16 0.11
N SER A 74 -6.86 11.23 -1.15
CA SER A 74 -7.91 10.36 -1.67
C SER A 74 -7.46 8.89 -1.63
N TRP A 75 -8.36 7.98 -1.26
CA TRP A 75 -8.13 6.52 -1.28
C TRP A 75 -7.73 5.97 -2.65
N ARG A 76 -8.06 6.68 -3.73
CA ARG A 76 -7.58 6.35 -5.07
C ARG A 76 -6.06 6.42 -5.17
N TYR A 77 -5.41 7.31 -4.43
CA TYR A 77 -3.97 7.50 -4.50
C TYR A 77 -3.18 6.29 -3.99
N PRO A 78 -3.42 5.74 -2.78
CA PRO A 78 -2.77 4.50 -2.36
C PRO A 78 -3.26 3.27 -3.13
N LEU A 79 -4.48 3.22 -3.69
CA LEU A 79 -4.91 2.07 -4.50
C LEU A 79 -4.34 2.07 -5.92
N VAL A 80 -4.02 3.25 -6.45
CA VAL A 80 -3.42 3.42 -7.78
C VAL A 80 -1.91 3.48 -7.69
N GLU A 81 -1.31 3.91 -6.57
CA GLU A 81 0.14 3.99 -6.40
C GLU A 81 0.74 2.96 -5.43
N ALA A 82 -0.05 2.06 -4.82
CA ALA A 82 0.50 0.93 -4.03
C ALA A 82 1.10 -0.13 -4.94
#